data_AF-A0A9E4FJU0-F1
#
_entry.id   AF-A0A9E4FJU0-F1
#
_cell.length_a   1.000
_cell.length_b   1.000
_cell.length_c   1.000
_cell.angle_alpha   90.00
_cell.angle_beta   90.00
_cell.angle_gamma   90.00
#
_symmetry.space_group_name_H-M   'P 1'
#
loop_
_entity.id
_entity.type
_entity.pdbx_description
1 polymer ?
#
loop_
_entity_poly.entity_id
_entity_poly.type
_entity_poly.pdbx_seq_one_letter_code
_entity_poly.pdbx_strand_id
1 'polypeptide(L)' 'VEPSDFFKDFLRIGYTQWHLQKYGRTPRGREQITNAIIVLWVRARRLHVNRVLSRPDPDLDKPFFSDEGLYE' A
#
# COMPACT_ATOMS: atom_id res chain seq x y z
N VAL A 1 -16.14 -1.77 1.00
CA VAL A 1 -15.94 -0.73 2.03
C VAL A 1 -14.71 0.08 1.65
N GLU A 2 -14.86 1.40 1.63
CA GLU A 2 -13.77 2.35 1.43
C GLU A 2 -12.97 2.50 2.75
N PRO A 3 -11.64 2.69 2.71
CA PRO A 3 -10.88 2.94 3.94
C PRO A 3 -11.34 4.24 4.61
N SER A 4 -11.31 4.27 5.95
CA SER A 4 -11.54 5.52 6.69
C SER A 4 -10.46 6.55 6.37
N ASP A 5 -10.75 7.83 6.58
CA ASP A 5 -9.79 8.90 6.31
C ASP A 5 -8.51 8.76 7.15
N PHE A 6 -8.65 8.31 8.40
CA PHE A 6 -7.51 7.95 9.24
C PHE A 6 -6.61 6.90 8.57
N PHE A 7 -7.21 5.86 7.98
CA PHE A 7 -6.43 4.81 7.32
C PHE A 7 -5.81 5.29 6.00
N LYS A 8 -6.51 6.14 5.24
CA LYS A 8 -5.94 6.81 4.06
C LYS A 8 -4.71 7.64 4.43
N ASP A 9 -4.75 8.36 5.55
CA ASP A 9 -3.62 9.14 6.03
C ASP A 9 -2.44 8.27 6.48
N PHE A 10 -2.72 7.19 7.20
CA PHE A 10 -1.70 6.19 7.53
C PHE A 10 -0.99 5.65 6.29
N LEU A 11 -1.77 5.22 5.27
CA LEU A 11 -1.23 4.70 4.02
C LEU A 11 -0.44 5.77 3.25
N ARG A 12 -0.93 7.01 3.20
CA ARG A 12 -0.26 8.14 2.56
C ARG A 12 1.11 8.41 3.18
N ILE A 13 1.19 8.48 4.51
CA ILE A 13 2.43 8.76 5.23
C ILE A 13 3.42 7.62 5.01
N GLY A 14 2.98 6.37 5.20
CA GLY A 14 3.84 5.21 5.04
C GLY A 14 4.36 5.04 3.60
N TYR A 15 3.50 5.24 2.59
CA TYR A 15 3.90 5.24 1.19
C TYR A 15 4.94 6.33 0.89
N THR A 16 4.71 7.55 1.38
CA THR A 16 5.64 8.67 1.17
C THR A 16 7.01 8.39 1.80
N GLN A 17 7.04 7.84 3.02
CA GLN A 17 8.28 7.46 3.70
C GLN A 17 9.00 6.33 2.97
N TRP A 18 8.28 5.28 2.58
CA TRP A 18 8.85 4.17 1.81
C TRP A 18 9.43 4.64 0.48
N HIS A 19 8.69 5.48 -0.26
CA HIS A 19 9.14 5.99 -1.55
C HIS A 19 10.38 6.89 -1.39
N LEU A 20 10.44 7.71 -0.33
CA LEU A 20 11.63 8.51 0.00
C LEU A 20 12.84 7.63 0.31
N GLN A 21 12.66 6.59 1.13
CA GLN A 21 13.75 5.65 1.47
C GLN A 21 14.25 4.88 0.25
N LYS A 22 13.33 4.44 -0.63
CA LYS A 22 13.66 3.63 -1.81
C LYS A 22 14.30 4.44 -2.94
N TYR A 23 13.78 5.64 -3.22
CA TYR A 23 14.12 6.43 -4.41
C TYR A 23 14.85 7.74 -4.11
N GLY A 24 15.04 8.09 -2.84
CA GLY A 24 15.65 9.37 -2.45
C GLY A 24 14.79 10.60 -2.74
N ARG A 25 13.49 10.42 -3.03
CA ARG A 25 12.55 11.52 -3.35
C ARG A 25 11.13 11.19 -2.93
N THR A 26 10.30 12.21 -2.73
CA THR A 26 8.86 12.03 -2.48
C THR A 26 8.11 11.62 -3.77
N PRO A 27 6.91 11.01 -3.64
CA PRO A 27 6.06 10.71 -4.80
C PRO A 27 5.69 11.96 -5.60
N ARG A 28 5.56 11.81 -6.91
CA ARG A 28 5.20 12.86 -7.86
C ARG A 28 3.69 13.08 -7.87
N GLY A 29 3.24 13.98 -7.00
CA GLY A 29 1.90 14.55 -7.06
C GLY A 29 0.79 13.69 -6.45
N ARG A 30 -0.42 14.25 -6.47
CA ARG A 30 -1.59 13.71 -5.78
C ARG A 30 -2.10 12.40 -6.37
N GLU A 31 -2.02 12.25 -7.70
CA GLU A 31 -2.51 11.07 -8.41
C GLU A 31 -1.72 9.83 -8.03
N GLN A 32 -0.38 9.88 -8.06
CA GLN A 32 0.46 8.75 -7.67
C GLN A 32 0.18 8.29 -6.24
N ILE A 33 0.02 9.23 -5.30
CA ILE A 33 -0.30 8.92 -3.90
C ILE A 33 -1.69 8.29 -3.79
N THR A 34 -2.68 8.81 -4.52
CA THR A 34 -4.06 8.28 -4.49
C THR A 34 -4.10 6.85 -5.01
N ASN A 35 -3.42 6.59 -6.12
CA ASN A 35 -3.30 5.27 -6.71
C ASN A 35 -2.60 4.29 -5.74
N ALA A 36 -1.50 4.71 -5.12
CA ALA A 36 -0.81 3.91 -4.12
C ALA A 36 -1.72 3.57 -2.93
N ILE A 37 -2.51 4.53 -2.41
CA ILE A 37 -3.45 4.27 -1.30
C ILE A 37 -4.47 3.19 -1.68
N ILE A 38 -5.00 3.19 -2.90
CA ILE A 38 -5.96 2.18 -3.37
C ILE A 38 -5.31 0.79 -3.36
N VAL A 39 -4.10 0.68 -3.93
CA VAL A 39 -3.34 -0.58 -4.00
C VAL A 39 -3.03 -1.09 -2.58
N LEU A 40 -2.51 -0.23 -1.72
CA LEU A 40 -2.17 -0.58 -0.34
C LEU A 40 -3.39 -0.97 0.49
N TRP A 41 -4.54 -0.38 0.22
CA TRP A 41 -5.81 -0.78 0.83
C TRP A 41 -6.24 -2.20 0.39
N VAL A 42 -6.13 -2.52 -0.91
CA VAL A 42 -6.37 -3.88 -1.40
C VAL A 42 -5.43 -4.88 -0.71
N ARG A 43 -4.17 -4.50 -0.56
CA ARG A 43 -3.17 -5.35 0.08
C ARG A 43 -3.42 -5.58 1.56
N ALA A 44 -3.78 -4.53 2.31
CA ALA A 44 -4.17 -4.66 3.71
C ALA A 44 -5.31 -5.67 3.90
N ARG A 45 -6.32 -5.63 3.00
CA ARG A 45 -7.42 -6.60 3.00
C ARG A 45 -6.95 -8.02 2.69
N ARG A 46 -6.11 -8.19 1.68
CA ARG A 46 -5.59 -9.53 1.34
C ARG A 46 -4.73 -10.12 2.46
N LEU A 47 -3.87 -9.33 3.10
CA LEU A 47 -3.10 -9.75 4.27
C LEU A 47 -4.00 -10.11 5.46
N HIS A 48 -5.09 -9.36 5.69
CA HIS A 48 -6.07 -9.73 6.70
C HIS A 48 -6.73 -11.09 6.39
N VAL A 49 -7.15 -11.30 5.14
CA VAL A 49 -7.73 -12.58 4.70
C VAL A 49 -6.72 -13.73 4.81
N ASN A 50 -5.45 -13.51 4.43
CA ASN A 50 -4.38 -14.49 4.63
C ASN A 50 -4.26 -14.87 6.10
N ARG A 51 -4.24 -13.88 7.01
CA ARG A 51 -4.12 -14.12 8.45
C ARG A 51 -5.33 -14.84 9.05
N VAL A 52 -6.54 -14.54 8.59
CA VAL A 52 -7.77 -15.11 9.14
C VAL A 52 -8.08 -16.50 8.54
N LEU A 53 -7.86 -16.69 7.24
CA LEU A 53 -8.24 -17.90 6.51
C LEU A 53 -7.04 -18.80 6.16
N SER A 54 -5.82 -18.45 6.57
CA SER A 54 -4.57 -19.13 6.19
C SER A 54 -4.40 -19.30 4.67
N ARG A 55 -5.03 -18.42 3.87
CA ARG A 55 -4.92 -18.44 2.40
C ARG A 55 -3.65 -17.74 1.96
N PRO A 56 -2.72 -18.39 1.25
CA PRO A 56 -1.46 -17.78 0.85
C PRO A 56 -1.70 -16.52 0.00
N ASP A 57 -0.91 -15.48 0.27
CA ASP A 57 -0.93 -14.23 -0.49
C ASP A 57 0.40 -14.09 -1.27
N PRO A 58 0.38 -13.91 -2.60
CA PRO A 58 1.59 -13.88 -3.42
C PRO A 58 2.51 -12.68 -3.14
N ASP A 59 2.03 -11.66 -2.42
CA ASP A 59 2.76 -10.45 -2.08
C ASP A 59 3.18 -10.40 -0.59
N LEU A 60 3.18 -11.55 0.11
CA LEU A 60 3.59 -11.66 1.52
C LEU A 60 5.01 -11.16 1.77
N ASP A 61 5.93 -11.48 0.87
CA ASP A 61 7.36 -11.15 1.02
C ASP A 61 7.70 -9.73 0.57
N LYS A 62 6.75 -9.01 -0.04
CA LYS A 62 6.98 -7.63 -0.49
C LYS A 62 6.92 -6.65 0.70
N PRO A 63 7.59 -5.50 0.67
CA PRO A 63 7.43 -4.47 1.70
C PRO A 63 6.00 -3.91 1.69
N PHE A 64 5.31 -3.81 2.83
CA PHE A 64 3.88 -3.44 2.88
C PHE A 64 3.55 -2.16 2.09
N PHE A 65 4.33 -1.09 2.23
CA PHE A 65 4.11 0.20 1.59
C PHE A 65 4.59 0.32 0.14
N SER A 66 5.05 -0.78 -0.47
CA SER A 66 5.43 -0.80 -1.88
C SER A 66 4.20 -1.01 -2.77
N ASP A 67 4.07 -0.15 -3.78
CA ASP A 67 3.11 -0.25 -4.88
C ASP A 67 3.73 -0.76 -6.19
N GLU A 68 5.00 -1.23 -6.14
CA GLU A 68 5.74 -1.71 -7.32
C GLU A 68 5.15 -3.01 -7.88
N GLY A 69 4.96 -3.04 -9.20
CA GLY A 69 4.42 -4.21 -9.90
C GLY A 69 2.96 -4.51 -9.57
N LEU A 70 2.21 -3.50 -9.10
CA LEU A 70 0.80 -3.62 -8.72
C LEU A 70 -0.15 -2.73 -9.58
N TYR A 71 0.37 -2.16 -10.66
CA TYR A 71 -0.37 -1.35 -11.64
C TYR A 71 -0.66 -2.07 -12.96
N GLU A 72 -0.44 -3.39 -13.03
CA GLU A 72 -0.80 -4.22 -14.19
C GLU A 72 -2.25 -4.70 -14.13
#